data_AF-A0A212C898-F1
#
_entry.id   AF-A0A212C898-F1
#
_cell.length_a   1.000
_cell.length_b   1.000
_cell.length_c   1.000
_cell.angle_alpha   90.00
_cell.angle_beta   90.00
_cell.angle_gamma   90.00
#
_symmetry.space_group_name_H-M   'P 1'
#
loop_
_entity.id
_entity.type
_entity.pdbx_description
1 polymer ?
#
loop_
_entity_poly.entity_id
_entity_poly.type
_entity_poly.pdbx_seq_one_letter_code
_entity_poly.pdbx_strand_id
1 'polypeptide(L)'
;MGAEGAGRLRLRAASTWRLRFRGRDTGRDFPGGMVPRCQVEVLYFAKSAEIAGIRSETISVPQEIKALQLWNEIETRHPGLADVRNQVIFAVRQEYVELGDQLLLLQSGDEIAIIPPISGG
;
A
#
# COMPACT_ATOMS: atom_id res chain seq x y z
N MET A 1 -26.40 -32.97 9.51
CA MET A 1 -26.66 -31.51 9.57
C MET A 1 -25.52 -30.87 10.33
N GLY A 2 -24.73 -29.91 9.84
CA GLY A 2 -24.92 -28.98 8.73
C GLY A 2 -24.42 -27.62 9.22
N ALA A 3 -23.25 -27.21 8.72
CA ALA A 3 -22.65 -25.87 8.68
C ALA A 3 -22.56 -25.04 9.98
N GLU A 4 -21.34 -24.69 10.40
CA GLU A 4 -20.83 -23.33 10.76
C GLU A 4 -19.30 -23.51 11.01
N GLY A 5 -18.34 -23.21 10.13
CA GLY A 5 -18.26 -22.22 9.06
C GLY A 5 -17.30 -21.09 9.46
N ALA A 6 -15.99 -21.32 9.30
CA ALA A 6 -14.92 -20.32 9.27
C ALA A 6 -14.60 -19.53 10.56
N GLY A 7 -13.87 -20.18 11.46
CA GLY A 7 -13.14 -19.54 12.56
C GLY A 7 -11.97 -18.68 12.05
N ARG A 8 -12.28 -17.42 11.72
CA ARG A 8 -11.54 -16.23 12.14
C ARG A 8 -10.02 -16.40 12.36
N LEU A 9 -9.24 -16.61 11.30
CA LEU A 9 -7.77 -16.49 11.36
C LEU A 9 -7.40 -15.00 11.30
N ARG A 10 -7.47 -14.32 12.46
CA ARG A 10 -7.00 -12.94 12.60
C ARG A 10 -5.48 -12.90 12.50
N LEU A 11 -4.99 -12.10 11.56
CA LEU A 11 -3.62 -11.64 11.40
C LEU A 11 -3.06 -11.15 12.76
N ARG A 12 -2.22 -11.99 13.39
CA ARG A 12 -1.51 -11.71 14.65
C ARG A 12 -0.22 -10.89 14.45
N ALA A 13 -0.21 -10.00 13.46
CA ALA A 13 0.86 -9.01 13.27
C ALA A 13 0.36 -7.56 13.34
N ALA A 14 -0.96 -7.34 13.51
CA ALA A 14 -1.55 -5.99 13.59
C ALA A 14 -1.56 -5.40 15.02
N SER A 15 -1.14 -6.16 16.04
CA SER A 15 -1.31 -5.80 17.46
C SER A 15 -0.35 -4.70 17.93
N THR A 16 0.82 -4.58 17.31
CA THR A 16 1.86 -3.61 17.69
C THR A 16 1.65 -2.23 17.06
N TRP A 17 0.82 -2.14 16.02
CA TRP A 17 0.52 -0.90 15.29
C TRP A 17 -0.79 -0.24 15.74
N ARG A 18 -1.79 -1.05 16.12
CA ARG A 18 -3.16 -0.60 16.48
C ARG A 18 -3.23 0.26 17.74
N LEU A 19 -2.20 0.27 18.59
CA LEU A 19 -2.15 1.07 19.82
C LEU A 19 -1.43 2.41 19.67
N ARG A 20 -0.74 2.66 18.55
CA ARG A 20 -0.05 3.94 18.29
C ARG A 20 -0.80 4.86 17.33
N PHE A 21 -1.68 4.31 16.51
CA PHE A 21 -2.48 5.04 15.53
C PHE A 21 -3.96 4.88 15.84
N ARG A 22 -4.38 5.46 16.98
CA ARG A 22 -5.77 5.86 17.13
C ARG A 22 -6.01 7.01 16.15
N GLY A 23 -6.99 6.79 15.28
CA GLY A 23 -7.45 7.74 14.26
C GLY A 23 -7.34 9.19 14.72
N ARG A 24 -6.52 9.94 14.00
CA ARG A 24 -6.72 11.36 13.85
C ARG A 24 -7.03 11.58 12.38
N ASP A 25 -8.24 11.21 12.01
CA ASP A 25 -9.07 11.86 10.99
C ASP A 25 -8.99 13.37 11.22
N THR A 26 -7.92 13.97 10.72
CA THR A 26 -7.81 15.41 10.56
C THR A 26 -8.14 15.67 9.11
N GLY A 27 -9.37 16.14 8.90
CA GLY A 27 -9.62 17.13 7.86
C GLY A 27 -8.70 18.32 8.12
N ARG A 28 -7.41 18.20 7.77
CA ARG A 28 -6.57 19.34 7.50
C ARG A 28 -6.97 19.80 6.12
N ASP A 29 -8.01 20.64 6.10
CA ASP A 29 -8.13 21.67 5.10
C ASP A 29 -6.77 22.39 5.06
N PHE A 30 -6.04 22.25 3.95
CA PHE A 30 -4.82 22.99 3.72
C PHE A 30 -5.22 24.22 2.89
N PRO A 31 -5.58 25.35 3.50
CA PRO A 31 -5.80 26.58 2.75
C PRO A 31 -4.44 27.03 2.20
N GLY A 32 -4.16 26.68 0.94
CA GLY A 32 -2.96 27.09 0.20
C GLY A 32 -1.63 26.41 0.57
N GLY A 33 -1.61 25.34 1.37
CA GLY A 33 -0.38 24.76 1.95
C GLY A 33 0.09 23.46 1.27
N MET A 34 1.28 23.48 0.69
CA MET A 34 1.95 22.33 0.06
C MET A 34 2.06 21.14 1.04
N VAL A 35 1.42 20.01 0.73
CA VAL A 35 1.69 18.75 1.45
C VAL A 35 3.15 18.37 1.21
N PRO A 36 3.96 18.11 2.26
CA PRO A 36 5.34 17.72 2.05
C PRO A 36 5.38 16.39 1.29
N ARG A 37 6.18 16.34 0.22
CA ARG A 37 6.34 15.16 -0.64
C ARG A 37 7.73 14.56 -0.48
N CYS A 38 7.84 13.25 -0.68
CA CYS A 38 9.10 12.53 -0.72
C CYS A 38 9.19 11.66 -1.97
N GLN A 39 10.41 11.32 -2.37
CA GLN A 39 10.66 10.38 -3.46
C GLN A 39 10.82 8.97 -2.90
N VAL A 40 9.97 8.05 -3.34
CA VAL A 40 9.98 6.65 -2.92
C VAL A 40 10.25 5.77 -4.13
N GLU A 41 10.91 4.64 -3.90
CA GLU A 41 11.13 3.63 -4.94
C GLU A 41 10.02 2.58 -4.88
N VAL A 42 9.26 2.47 -5.97
CA VAL A 42 8.24 1.43 -6.12
C VAL A 42 8.87 0.26 -6.85
N LEU A 43 8.78 -0.93 -6.26
CA LEU A 43 9.29 -2.18 -6.81
C LEU A 43 8.12 -3.04 -7.29
N TYR A 44 8.15 -3.44 -8.55
CA TYR A 44 7.15 -4.30 -9.17
C TYR A 44 7.67 -5.73 -9.29
N PHE A 45 6.84 -6.70 -8.88
CA PHE A 45 7.15 -8.12 -8.92
C PHE A 45 6.16 -8.91 -9.76
N ALA A 46 6.64 -9.99 -10.38
CA ALA A 46 5.85 -10.96 -11.16
C ALA A 46 4.82 -10.25 -12.07
N LYS A 47 3.54 -10.56 -11.90
CA LYS A 47 2.46 -10.01 -12.73
C LYS A 47 2.40 -8.49 -12.76
N SER A 48 2.71 -7.82 -11.64
CA SER A 48 2.72 -6.36 -11.61
C SER A 48 3.85 -5.77 -12.44
N ALA A 49 5.03 -6.42 -12.50
CA ALA A 49 6.14 -5.99 -13.36
C ALA A 49 5.86 -6.23 -14.84
N GLU A 50 5.18 -7.34 -15.18
CA GLU A 50 4.73 -7.62 -16.54
C GLU A 50 3.72 -6.57 -17.03
N ILE A 51 2.79 -6.18 -16.16
CA ILE A 51 1.78 -5.15 -16.46
C ILE A 51 2.39 -3.76 -16.57
N ALA A 52 3.25 -3.38 -15.62
CA ALA A 52 3.90 -2.07 -15.61
C ALA A 52 4.99 -1.95 -16.70
N GLY A 53 5.49 -3.08 -17.22
CA GLY A 53 6.59 -3.13 -18.19
C GLY A 53 7.96 -2.76 -17.61
N ILE A 54 8.02 -2.46 -16.31
CA ILE A 54 9.21 -2.04 -15.57
C ILE A 54 9.29 -2.78 -14.23
N ARG A 55 10.51 -2.88 -13.68
CA ARG A 55 10.75 -3.56 -12.40
C ARG A 55 10.79 -2.60 -11.22
N SER A 56 11.16 -1.35 -11.45
CA SER A 56 11.08 -0.30 -10.44
C SER A 56 10.89 1.07 -11.07
N GLU A 57 10.36 2.00 -10.29
CA GLU A 57 10.35 3.42 -10.62
C GLU A 57 10.41 4.27 -9.35
N THR A 58 10.87 5.52 -9.50
CA THR A 58 10.81 6.49 -8.41
C THR A 58 9.62 7.42 -8.60
N ILE A 59 8.71 7.47 -7.63
CA ILE A 59 7.55 8.38 -7.64
C ILE A 59 7.62 9.40 -6.51
N SER A 60 7.03 10.57 -6.74
CA SER A 60 6.91 11.63 -5.74
C SER A 60 5.52 11.63 -5.11
N VAL A 61 5.43 11.23 -3.85
CA VAL A 61 4.17 11.09 -3.10
C VAL A 61 4.17 11.94 -1.84
N PRO A 62 3.00 12.32 -1.30
CA PRO A 62 2.92 12.93 0.03
C PRO A 62 3.61 12.05 1.08
N GLN A 63 4.34 12.68 2.01
CA GLN A 63 4.98 11.98 3.13
C GLN A 63 3.94 11.28 4.02
N GLU A 64 2.74 11.85 4.12
CA GLU A 64 1.61 11.27 4.83
C GLU A 64 0.54 10.90 3.79
N ILE A 65 0.44 9.61 3.45
CA ILE A 65 -0.49 9.11 2.43
C ILE A 65 -1.15 7.81 2.87
N LYS A 66 -2.42 7.61 2.55
CA LYS A 66 -3.10 6.34 2.79
C LYS A 66 -2.63 5.28 1.79
N ALA A 67 -2.52 4.02 2.21
CA ALA A 67 -2.15 2.92 1.31
C ALA A 67 -3.02 2.88 0.04
N LEU A 68 -4.34 3.08 0.17
CA LEU A 68 -5.24 3.14 -0.98
C LEU A 68 -4.96 4.33 -1.92
N GLN A 69 -4.59 5.49 -1.36
CA GLN A 69 -4.25 6.67 -2.16
C GLN A 69 -2.93 6.47 -2.89
N LEU A 70 -1.94 5.86 -2.23
CA LEU A 70 -0.67 5.49 -2.85
C LEU A 70 -0.88 4.52 -4.03
N TRP A 71 -1.78 3.54 -3.87
CA TRP A 71 -2.18 2.67 -4.96
C TRP A 71 -2.78 3.44 -6.14
N ASN A 72 -3.69 4.39 -5.89
CA ASN A 72 -4.29 5.19 -6.95
C ASN A 72 -3.23 6.02 -7.73
N GLU A 73 -2.21 6.55 -7.05
CA GLU A 73 -1.10 7.26 -7.70
C GLU A 73 -0.29 6.34 -8.63
N ILE A 74 -0.10 5.08 -8.24
CA ILE A 74 0.58 4.05 -9.04
C ILE A 74 -0.30 3.59 -10.20
N GLU A 75 -1.58 3.30 -9.95
CA GLU A 75 -2.57 2.90 -10.96
C GLU A 75 -2.75 3.98 -12.04
N THR A 76 -2.70 5.26 -11.66
CA THR A 76 -2.77 6.37 -12.63
C THR A 76 -1.60 6.35 -13.62
N ARG A 77 -0.43 5.84 -13.20
CA ARG A 77 0.77 5.70 -14.05
C ARG A 77 0.70 4.43 -14.89
N HIS A 78 0.19 3.35 -14.30
CA HIS A 78 0.07 2.03 -14.92
C HIS A 78 -1.37 1.52 -14.79
N PRO A 79 -2.30 1.97 -15.65
CA PRO A 79 -3.72 1.66 -15.51
C PRO A 79 -4.03 0.16 -15.57
N GLY A 80 -3.19 -0.64 -16.23
CA GLY A 80 -3.34 -2.10 -16.24
C GLY A 80 -3.15 -2.76 -14.87
N LEU A 81 -2.60 -2.07 -13.87
CA LEU A 81 -2.48 -2.62 -12.51
C LEU A 81 -3.83 -2.75 -11.80
N ALA A 82 -4.88 -2.06 -12.28
CA ALA A 82 -6.23 -2.16 -11.73
C ALA A 82 -6.71 -3.61 -11.62
N ASP A 83 -6.34 -4.48 -12.57
CA ASP A 83 -6.69 -5.91 -12.59
C ASP A 83 -6.17 -6.69 -11.36
N VAL A 84 -5.05 -6.27 -10.78
CA VAL A 84 -4.42 -6.97 -9.65
C VAL A 84 -4.68 -6.29 -8.29
N ARG A 85 -5.37 -5.15 -8.27
CA ARG A 85 -5.64 -4.34 -7.07
C ARG A 85 -6.16 -5.15 -5.88
N ASN A 86 -7.10 -6.07 -6.10
CA ASN A 86 -7.74 -6.82 -5.01
C ASN A 86 -6.92 -8.01 -4.51
N GLN A 87 -5.76 -8.28 -5.12
CA GLN A 87 -4.94 -9.46 -4.84
C GLN A 87 -3.54 -9.08 -4.34
N VAL A 88 -3.14 -7.82 -4.48
CA VAL A 88 -1.82 -7.33 -4.08
C VAL A 88 -1.81 -6.85 -2.64
N ILE A 89 -0.64 -6.95 -2.03
CA ILE A 89 -0.30 -6.37 -0.74
C ILE A 89 0.93 -5.47 -0.95
N PHE A 90 1.01 -4.35 -0.25
CA PHE A 90 2.23 -3.55 -0.24
C PHE A 90 3.21 -4.11 0.79
N ALA A 91 4.50 -4.07 0.49
CA ALA A 91 5.54 -4.17 1.51
C ALA A 91 6.27 -2.83 1.59
N VAL A 92 6.04 -2.09 2.67
CA VAL A 92 6.68 -0.79 2.94
C VAL A 92 7.76 -1.03 3.98
N ARG A 93 9.04 -0.79 3.62
CA ARG A 93 10.19 -1.10 4.50
C ARG A 93 10.15 -2.54 5.05
N GLN A 94 9.87 -3.50 4.17
CA GLN A 94 9.78 -4.94 4.49
C GLN A 94 8.59 -5.33 5.41
N GLU A 95 7.66 -4.41 5.69
CA GLU A 95 6.44 -4.71 6.43
C GLU A 95 5.21 -4.74 5.51
N TYR A 96 4.40 -5.80 5.64
CA TYR A 96 3.19 -5.97 4.86
C TYR A 96 2.10 -4.98 5.30
N VAL A 97 1.55 -4.27 4.31
CA VAL A 97 0.52 -3.26 4.44
C VAL A 97 -0.61 -3.62 3.48
N GLU A 98 -1.79 -3.86 4.05
CA GLU A 98 -3.00 -4.06 3.27
C GLU A 98 -3.44 -2.76 2.60
N LEU A 99 -3.97 -2.86 1.37
CA LEU A 99 -4.57 -1.72 0.70
C LEU A 99 -5.84 -1.29 1.44
N GLY A 100 -5.84 -0.04 1.92
CA GLY A 100 -6.97 0.52 2.66
C GLY A 100 -6.70 1.91 3.21
N ASP A 101 -7.43 2.27 4.26
CA ASP A 101 -7.33 3.58 4.93
C ASP A 101 -6.13 3.72 5.88
N GLN A 102 -5.25 2.72 5.94
CA GLN A 102 -4.03 2.80 6.75
C GLN A 102 -3.17 3.94 6.26
N LEU A 103 -2.85 4.86 7.18
CA LEU A 103 -1.96 5.98 6.92
C LEU A 103 -0.50 5.52 6.97
N LEU A 104 0.24 5.86 5.93
CA LEU A 104 1.67 5.59 5.78
C LEU A 104 2.44 6.89 5.97
N LEU A 105 3.51 6.79 6.76
CA LEU A 105 4.52 7.83 6.87
C LEU A 105 5.73 7.38 6.06
N LEU A 106 5.90 7.99 4.90
CA LEU A 106 6.94 7.71 3.93
C LEU A 106 8.05 8.74 4.02
N GLN A 107 9.28 8.28 3.81
CA GLN A 107 10.47 9.11 3.75
C GLN A 107 11.13 8.99 2.37
N SER A 108 12.00 9.95 2.05
CA SER A 108 12.73 9.88 0.79
C SER A 108 13.68 8.69 0.81
N GLY A 109 13.66 7.86 -0.25
CA GLY A 109 14.41 6.62 -0.32
C GLY A 109 13.71 5.41 0.31
N ASP A 110 12.47 5.57 0.83
CA ASP A 110 11.68 4.40 1.23
C ASP A 110 11.35 3.53 0.01
N GLU A 111 11.44 2.23 0.20
CA GLU A 111 11.08 1.21 -0.79
C GLU A 111 9.66 0.69 -0.52
N ILE A 112 8.90 0.60 -1.60
CA ILE A 112 7.50 0.15 -1.61
C ILE A 112 7.39 -0.97 -2.64
N ALA A 113 7.31 -2.20 -2.19
CA ALA A 113 7.12 -3.33 -3.08
C ALA A 113 5.65 -3.66 -3.28
N ILE A 114 5.25 -3.89 -4.53
CA ILE A 114 3.94 -4.43 -4.89
C ILE A 114 4.06 -5.95 -4.95
N ILE A 115 3.45 -6.62 -3.96
CA ILE A 115 3.52 -8.06 -3.80
C ILE A 115 2.21 -8.67 -4.30
N PRO A 116 2.16 -9.17 -5.55
CA PRO A 116 1.04 -10.00 -6.01
C PRO A 116 0.96 -11.32 -5.21
N PRO A 117 -0.17 -12.05 -5.29
CA PRO A 117 -0.30 -13.33 -4.61
C PRO A 117 0.83 -14.24 -5.07
N ILE A 118 1.59 -14.76 -4.11
CA ILE A 118 2.75 -15.59 -4.39
C ILE A 118 2.21 -16.92 -4.94
N SER A 119 2.32 -17.13 -6.25
CA SER A 119 2.14 -18.44 -6.85
C SER A 119 3.33 -19.30 -6.45
N GLY A 120 3.30 -19.82 -5.22
CA GLY A 120 4.25 -20.83 -4.78
C GLY A 120 4.11 -22.05 -5.70
N GLY A 121 5.17 -22.33 -6.45
CA GLY A 121 5.38 -23.64 -7.07
C GLY A 121 5.83 -24.65 -6.04
#